data_AF-A0A1H9XFK3-F1
#
_entry.id   AF-A0A1H9XFK3-F1
#
_cell.length_a   1.000
_cell.length_b   1.000
_cell.length_c   1.000
_cell.angle_alpha   90.00
_cell.angle_beta   90.00
_cell.angle_gamma   90.00
#
_symmetry.space_group_name_H-M   'P 1'
#
loop_
_entity.id
_entity.type
_entity.pdbx_description
1 polymer ?
#
loop_
_entity_poly.entity_id
_entity_poly.type
_entity_poly.pdbx_seq_one_letter_code
_entity_poly.pdbx_strand_id
1 'polypeptide(L)'
;MVVYEPLYIFFFFILVGLIYIPVFFYVIYNYKFNWIGLLFVLLSLFSYLFIGKYMMDAGSFADEHHSTLFGIGFLELTLLTYPYIFIGLSVLLGKKGLRNKS
;
A
#
# COMPACT_ATOMS: atom_id res chain seq x y z
N MET A 1 -1.73 20.24 26.93
CA MET A 1 -0.63 19.31 26.63
C MET A 1 -0.57 19.17 25.13
N VAL A 2 0.48 19.68 24.48
CA VAL A 2 0.67 19.52 23.04
C VAL A 2 1.15 18.09 22.84
N VAL A 3 0.24 17.19 22.51
CA VAL A 3 0.59 15.81 22.13
C VAL A 3 1.27 15.93 20.77
N TYR A 4 2.60 15.90 20.76
CA TYR A 4 3.37 15.82 19.54
C TYR A 4 3.00 14.48 18.89
N GLU A 5 2.33 14.52 17.74
CA GLU A 5 2.16 13.29 16.96
C GLU A 5 3.56 12.75 16.67
N PRO A 6 3.81 11.46 16.97
CA PRO A 6 5.15 10.96 16.88
C PRO A 6 5.59 10.88 15.41
N LEU A 7 6.58 11.69 15.05
CA LEU A 7 7.18 11.70 13.71
C LEU A 7 7.62 10.31 13.22
N TYR A 8 7.90 9.38 14.14
CA TYR A 8 8.22 7.99 13.78
C TYR A 8 7.10 7.27 13.02
N ILE A 9 5.82 7.61 13.27
CA ILE A 9 4.68 7.01 12.58
C ILE A 9 4.71 7.43 11.11
N PHE A 10 4.92 8.71 10.85
CA PHE A 10 5.04 9.24 9.49
C PHE A 10 6.17 8.59 8.68
N PHE A 11 7.37 8.48 9.26
CA PHE A 11 8.47 7.79 8.57
C PHE A 11 8.20 6.31 8.35
N PHE A 12 7.54 5.65 9.31
CA PHE A 12 7.10 4.26 9.17
C PHE A 12 6.13 4.10 7.99
N PHE A 13 5.20 5.03 7.81
CA PHE A 13 4.27 5.04 6.67
C PHE A 13 4.96 5.11 5.33
N ILE A 14 5.88 6.06 5.16
CA ILE A 14 6.64 6.22 3.91
C ILE A 14 7.43 4.94 3.64
N LEU A 15 8.09 4.40 4.67
CA LEU A 15 8.89 3.18 4.55
C LEU A 15 8.04 1.99 4.11
N VAL A 16 6.87 1.77 4.74
CA VAL A 16 5.95 0.70 4.35
C VAL A 16 5.36 0.97 2.95
N GLY A 17 5.03 2.20 2.59
CA GLY A 17 4.60 2.54 1.24
C GLY A 17 5.67 2.17 0.19
N LEU A 18 6.92 2.54 0.43
CA LEU A 18 8.03 2.27 -0.48
C LEU A 18 8.36 0.79 -0.60
N ILE A 19 8.26 0.01 0.48
CA ILE A 19 8.49 -1.45 0.48
C ILE A 19 7.46 -2.18 -0.38
N TYR A 20 6.24 -1.65 -0.53
CA TYR A 20 5.21 -2.29 -1.34
C TYR A 20 5.65 -2.42 -2.80
N ILE A 21 6.36 -1.42 -3.34
CA ILE A 21 6.80 -1.38 -4.75
C ILE A 21 7.66 -2.60 -5.12
N PRO A 22 8.81 -2.87 -4.46
CA PRO A 22 9.61 -4.05 -4.77
C PRO A 22 8.87 -5.36 -4.48
N VAL A 23 8.02 -5.42 -3.45
CA VAL A 23 7.20 -6.61 -3.15
C VAL A 23 6.24 -6.91 -4.30
N PHE A 24 5.54 -5.88 -4.80
CA PHE A 24 4.62 -6.01 -5.91
C PHE A 24 5.33 -6.53 -7.17
N PHE A 25 6.44 -5.91 -7.55
CA PHE A 25 7.20 -6.36 -8.72
C PHE A 25 7.75 -7.77 -8.53
N TYR A 26 8.31 -8.09 -7.36
CA TYR A 26 8.77 -9.44 -7.06
C TYR A 26 7.67 -10.49 -7.27
N VAL A 27 6.46 -10.22 -6.79
CA VAL A 27 5.32 -11.13 -6.94
C VAL A 27 4.94 -11.32 -8.42
N ILE A 28 4.87 -10.24 -9.19
CA ILE A 28 4.51 -10.28 -10.61
C ILE A 28 5.58 -10.98 -11.48
N TYR A 29 6.86 -10.79 -11.16
CA TYR A 29 7.94 -11.44 -11.90
C TYR A 29 8.05 -12.93 -11.57
N ASN A 30 7.82 -13.34 -10.32
CA ASN A 30 8.08 -14.71 -9.88
C ASN A 30 6.91 -15.67 -10.05
N TYR A 31 5.66 -15.19 -10.13
CA TYR A 31 4.48 -16.05 -10.13
C TYR A 31 3.65 -15.92 -11.40
N LYS A 32 3.05 -17.04 -11.82
CA LYS A 32 1.97 -17.06 -12.82
C LYS A 32 0.63 -17.13 -12.10
N PHE A 33 -0.32 -16.27 -12.45
CA PHE A 33 -1.62 -16.18 -11.80
C PHE A 33 -2.76 -16.76 -12.66
N ASN A 34 -3.80 -17.26 -11.99
CA ASN A 34 -5.11 -17.51 -12.57
C ASN A 34 -5.94 -16.20 -12.58
N TRP A 35 -7.17 -16.26 -13.10
CA TRP A 35 -8.05 -15.08 -13.15
C TRP A 35 -8.36 -14.48 -11.77
N ILE A 36 -8.55 -15.31 -10.73
CA ILE A 36 -8.76 -14.85 -9.35
C ILE A 36 -7.52 -14.12 -8.80
N GLY A 37 -6.33 -14.68 -9.03
CA GLY A 37 -5.07 -14.04 -8.65
C GLY A 37 -4.85 -12.71 -9.35
N LEU A 38 -5.19 -12.64 -10.63
CA LEU A 38 -5.10 -11.42 -11.43
C LEU A 38 -6.05 -10.34 -10.90
N LEU A 39 -7.26 -10.73 -10.49
CA LEU A 39 -8.21 -9.83 -9.82
C LEU A 39 -7.64 -9.28 -8.50
N PHE A 40 -7.03 -10.12 -7.67
CA PHE A 40 -6.38 -9.67 -6.43
C PHE A 40 -5.16 -8.79 -6.68
N VAL A 41 -4.34 -9.08 -7.70
CA VAL A 41 -3.24 -8.19 -8.13
C VAL A 41 -3.77 -6.81 -8.52
N LEU A 42 -4.85 -6.77 -9.30
CA LEU A 42 -5.47 -5.51 -9.72
C LEU A 42 -6.00 -4.74 -8.50
N LEU A 43 -6.76 -5.39 -7.62
CA LEU A 43 -7.25 -4.80 -6.37
C LEU A 43 -6.11 -4.23 -5.53
N SER A 44 -5.02 -4.99 -5.39
CA SER A 44 -3.82 -4.57 -4.69
C SER A 44 -3.24 -3.28 -5.26
N LEU A 45 -3.08 -3.22 -6.58
CA LEU A 45 -2.55 -2.03 -7.27
C LEU A 45 -3.49 -0.84 -7.13
N PHE A 46 -4.80 -1.04 -7.34
CA PHE A 46 -5.79 0.02 -7.21
C PHE A 46 -5.84 0.57 -5.79
N SER A 47 -5.85 -0.29 -4.77
CA SER A 47 -5.79 0.15 -3.38
C SER A 47 -4.54 0.97 -3.10
N TYR A 48 -3.37 0.54 -3.58
CA TYR A 48 -2.13 1.26 -3.37
C TYR A 48 -2.16 2.66 -4.00
N LEU A 49 -2.61 2.77 -5.26
CA LEU A 49 -2.74 4.05 -5.94
C LEU A 49 -3.81 4.96 -5.30
N PHE A 50 -4.93 4.38 -4.87
CA PHE A 50 -6.01 5.12 -4.21
C PHE A 50 -5.54 5.73 -2.88
N ILE A 51 -4.74 4.99 -2.12
CA ILE A 51 -4.16 5.47 -0.85
C ILE A 51 -3.12 6.54 -1.12
N GLY A 52 -2.25 6.34 -2.11
CA GLY A 52 -1.28 7.38 -2.52
C GLY A 52 -1.97 8.67 -2.91
N LYS A 53 -3.06 8.60 -3.69
CA LYS A 53 -3.88 9.75 -4.04
C LYS A 53 -4.51 10.39 -2.80
N TYR A 54 -5.13 9.59 -1.92
CA TYR A 54 -5.73 10.06 -0.68
C TYR A 54 -4.73 10.81 0.20
N MET A 55 -3.51 10.28 0.35
CA MET A 55 -2.44 10.92 1.11
C MET A 55 -1.94 12.22 0.45
N MET A 56 -1.83 12.26 -0.88
CA MET A 56 -1.48 13.50 -1.61
C MET A 56 -2.57 14.57 -1.46
N ASP A 57 -3.84 14.19 -1.62
CA ASP A 57 -4.97 15.09 -1.46
C ASP A 57 -5.02 15.62 -0.01
N ALA A 58 -4.90 14.74 1.00
CA ALA A 58 -4.86 15.12 2.41
C ALA A 58 -3.69 16.06 2.74
N GLY A 59 -2.51 15.84 2.16
CA GLY A 59 -1.36 16.74 2.28
C GLY A 59 -1.62 18.10 1.63
N SER A 60 -2.24 18.13 0.45
CA SER A 60 -2.58 19.37 -0.26
C SER A 60 -3.59 20.22 0.52
N PHE A 61 -4.59 19.61 1.16
CA PHE A 61 -5.53 20.32 2.02
C PHE A 61 -4.88 20.85 3.31
N ALA A 62 -3.85 20.17 3.83
CA ALA A 62 -3.09 20.60 5.01
C ALA A 62 -2.08 21.73 4.71
N ASP A 63 -1.69 21.92 3.45
CA ASP A 63 -0.86 23.05 3.01
C ASP A 63 -1.69 24.33 2.82
N GLU A 64 -2.95 24.24 2.38
CA GLU A 64 -3.83 25.40 2.15
C GLU A 64 -4.44 25.97 3.43
N HIS A 65 -4.58 25.17 4.48
CA HIS A 65 -5.04 25.59 5.80
C HIS A 65 -3.97 25.15 6.80
N HIS A 66 -3.42 26.05 7.63
CA HIS A 66 -2.43 25.78 8.68
C HIS A 66 -2.95 24.82 9.78
N SER A 67 -3.35 23.62 9.38
CA SER A 67 -3.95 22.57 10.18
C SER A 67 -3.19 21.29 9.84
N THR A 68 -2.25 20.97 10.73
CA THR A 68 -1.65 19.65 10.88
C THR A 68 -1.16 19.00 9.58
N LEU A 69 0.03 19.43 9.13
CA LEU A 69 0.92 18.70 8.20
C LEU A 69 1.14 17.19 8.54
N PHE A 70 0.65 16.72 9.69
CA PHE A 70 0.99 15.44 10.31
C PHE A 70 -0.21 14.55 10.67
N GLY A 71 -1.42 14.88 10.24
CA GLY A 71 -2.63 14.08 10.49
C GLY A 71 -2.71 12.74 9.73
N ILE A 72 -1.56 12.14 9.40
CA ILE A 72 -1.47 10.77 8.87
C ILE A 72 -1.58 9.83 10.08
N GLY A 73 -2.80 9.38 10.35
CA GLY A 73 -3.18 8.63 11.53
C GLY A 73 -3.24 7.11 11.33
N PHE A 74 -3.93 6.45 12.26
CA PHE A 74 -4.14 5.00 12.25
C PHE A 74 -4.99 4.51 11.06
N LEU A 75 -5.84 5.38 10.50
CA LEU A 75 -6.74 5.06 9.40
C LEU A 75 -5.96 4.79 8.12
N GLU A 76 -4.96 5.61 7.84
CA GLU A 76 -4.04 5.45 6.73
C GLU A 76 -3.28 4.13 6.84
N LEU A 77 -2.96 3.68 8.05
CA LEU A 77 -2.18 2.45 8.29
C LEU A 77 -3.03 1.23 7.99
N THR A 78 -4.28 1.31 8.45
CA THR A 78 -5.31 0.33 8.16
C THR A 78 -5.53 0.25 6.65
N LEU A 79 -5.61 1.39 5.97
CA LEU A 79 -5.76 1.45 4.52
C LEU A 79 -4.55 0.85 3.81
N LEU A 80 -3.32 1.22 4.22
CA LEU A 80 -2.08 0.76 3.61
C LEU A 80 -1.87 -0.75 3.74
N THR A 81 -2.60 -1.41 4.65
CA THR A 81 -2.61 -2.86 4.82
C THR A 81 -3.36 -3.59 3.68
N TYR A 82 -4.38 -2.98 3.07
CA TYR A 82 -5.17 -3.64 2.00
C TYR A 82 -4.34 -4.05 0.78
N PRO A 83 -3.46 -3.21 0.21
CA PRO A 83 -2.53 -3.64 -0.84
C PRO A 83 -1.76 -4.90 -0.46
N TYR A 84 -1.23 -4.98 0.77
CA TYR A 84 -0.48 -6.15 1.22
C TYR A 84 -1.35 -7.40 1.38
N ILE A 85 -2.58 -7.24 1.86
CA ILE A 85 -3.53 -8.35 1.97
C ILE A 85 -3.87 -8.89 0.58
N PHE A 86 -4.21 -8.01 -0.36
CA PHE A 86 -4.59 -8.43 -1.70
C PHE A 86 -3.43 -9.05 -2.47
N ILE A 87 -2.22 -8.49 -2.39
CA ILE A 87 -1.05 -9.12 -3.03
C ILE A 87 -0.75 -10.49 -2.40
N GLY A 88 -0.89 -10.64 -1.08
CA GLY A 88 -0.76 -11.93 -0.39
C GLY A 88 -1.81 -12.95 -0.84
N LEU A 89 -3.08 -12.55 -0.87
CA LEU A 89 -4.19 -13.39 -1.36
C LEU A 89 -4.02 -13.80 -2.82
N SER A 90 -3.45 -12.92 -3.65
CA SER A 90 -3.14 -13.24 -5.05
C SER A 90 -2.19 -14.44 -5.16
N VAL A 91 -1.21 -14.53 -4.27
CA VAL A 91 -0.23 -15.63 -4.23
C VAL A 91 -0.82 -16.87 -3.59
N LEU A 92 -1.58 -16.72 -2.50
CA LEU A 92 -2.14 -17.85 -1.75
C LEU A 92 -3.25 -18.57 -2.51
N LEU A 93 -4.14 -17.82 -3.17
CA LEU A 93 -5.33 -18.38 -3.83
C LEU A 93 -5.23 -18.37 -5.36
N GLY A 94 -4.39 -17.51 -5.92
CA GLY A 94 -4.34 -17.24 -7.35
C GLY A 94 -3.14 -17.80 -8.09
N LYS A 95 -2.12 -18.27 -7.38
CA LYS A 95 -0.88 -18.78 -7.98
C LYS A 95 -1.11 -20.13 -8.67
N LYS A 96 -0.84 -20.18 -9.98
CA LYS A 96 -0.79 -21.43 -10.77
C LYS A 96 0.57 -22.12 -10.70
N GLY A 97 1.64 -21.38 -10.45
CA GLY A 97 3.01 -21.92 -10.41
C GLY A 97 4.07 -20.83 -10.34
N LEU A 98 5.34 -21.24 -10.23
CA LEU A 98 6.49 -20.34 -10.35
C LEU A 98 6.75 -20.07 -11.83
N ARG A 99 6.94 -18.80 -12.19
CA ARG A 99 7.22 -18.37 -13.56
C ARG A 99 8.64 -18.72 -14.00
N ASN A 100 9.60 -18.67 -13.08
CA ASN A 100 11.03 -18.90 -13.33
C ASN A 100 11.48 -20.38 -13.21
N LYS A 101 10.55 -21.33 -13.09
CA LYS A 101 10.84 -22.75 -13.28
C LYS A 101 10.14 -23.21 -14.55
N SER A 102 10.71 -22.84 -15.69
CA SER A 102 10.41 -23.41 -17.00
C SER A 102 11.69 -24.00 -17.56
#